data_AF-X1LXA5-F1
#
_entry.id   AF-X1LXA5-F1
#
_cell.length_a   1.000
_cell.length_b   1.000
_cell.length_c   1.000
_cell.angle_alpha   90.00
_cell.angle_beta   90.00
_cell.angle_gamma   90.00
#
_symmetry.space_group_name_H-M   'P 1'
#
loop_
_entity.id
_entity.type
_entity.pdbx_description
1 polymer ?
#
loop_
_entity_poly.entity_id
_entity_poly.type
_entity_poly.pdbx_seq_one_letter_code
_entity_poly.pdbx_strand_id
1 'polypeptide(L)'
;MPLNKQKGNMYPFVTHTWNPIRGKCPHDCVYCYMKVYPQPELHFATKEMETNLGIGNFIFVGSSTDMWAYEAEGNWILDTLKHCCKYSLNRYLFQSKNPARFEFF
;
A
#
# COMPACT_ATOMS: atom_id res chain seq x y z
N MET A 1 12.87 -2.63 8.17
CA MET A 1 12.51 -4.04 7.88
C MET A 1 12.86 -4.36 6.42
N PRO A 2 13.16 -5.62 6.04
CA PRO A 2 13.40 -5.95 4.63
C PRO A 2 12.12 -5.83 3.80
N LEU A 3 12.22 -5.25 2.60
CA LEU A 3 11.09 -5.08 1.70
C LEU A 3 10.57 -6.43 1.18
N ASN A 4 9.24 -6.60 1.17
CA ASN A 4 8.63 -7.87 0.77
C ASN A 4 8.73 -8.08 -0.74
N LYS A 5 9.49 -9.10 -1.17
CA LYS A 5 9.48 -9.57 -2.56
C LYS A 5 8.10 -10.10 -2.93
N GLN A 6 7.65 -9.80 -4.15
CA GLN A 6 6.42 -10.38 -4.66
C GLN A 6 6.54 -11.91 -4.75
N LYS A 7 5.52 -12.61 -4.27
CA LYS A 7 5.39 -14.08 -4.35
C LYS A 7 4.07 -14.56 -4.98
N GLY A 8 3.23 -13.63 -5.45
CA GLY A 8 1.88 -13.92 -5.97
C GLY A 8 1.67 -13.50 -7.42
N ASN A 9 0.50 -13.83 -7.97
CA ASN A 9 0.20 -13.72 -9.40
C ASN A 9 -0.38 -12.36 -9.86
N MET A 10 -0.36 -11.31 -9.03
CA MET A 10 -1.15 -10.11 -9.34
C MET A 10 -0.62 -9.34 -10.57
N TYR A 11 0.64 -8.89 -10.52
CA TYR A 11 1.27 -8.16 -11.64
C TYR A 11 2.67 -8.72 -11.90
N PRO A 12 2.97 -9.26 -13.09
CA PRO A 12 4.29 -9.84 -13.37
C PRO A 12 5.42 -8.80 -13.42
N PHE A 13 5.08 -7.52 -13.58
CA PHE A 13 6.04 -6.42 -13.65
C PHE A 13 6.35 -5.78 -12.28
N VAL A 14 5.60 -6.12 -11.23
CA VAL A 14 5.89 -5.68 -9.87
C VAL A 14 7.06 -6.51 -9.34
N THR A 15 7.95 -5.90 -8.57
CA THR A 15 9.08 -6.60 -7.94
C THR A 15 8.84 -6.81 -6.45
N HIS A 16 8.18 -5.85 -5.81
CA HIS A 16 7.95 -5.84 -4.36
C HIS A 16 6.58 -5.27 -4.00
N THR A 17 6.12 -5.59 -2.79
CA THR A 17 4.92 -4.99 -2.19
C THR A 17 5.28 -4.27 -0.91
N TRP A 18 4.60 -3.15 -0.64
CA TRP A 18 4.79 -2.38 0.58
C TRP A 18 3.43 -1.91 1.14
N ASN A 19 3.19 -2.15 2.43
CA ASN A 19 1.86 -1.97 3.04
C ASN A 19 1.94 -1.10 4.30
N PRO A 20 2.14 0.23 4.16
CA PRO A 20 2.22 1.16 5.28
C PRO A 20 0.86 1.45 5.93
N ILE A 21 -0.22 1.36 5.16
CA ILE A 21 -1.60 1.32 5.66
C ILE A 21 -2.09 -0.11 5.47
N ARG A 22 -2.64 -0.72 6.52
CA ARG A 22 -3.06 -2.14 6.50
C ARG A 22 -4.18 -2.39 7.50
N GLY A 23 -4.80 -3.57 7.39
CA GLY A 23 -5.96 -3.95 8.20
C GLY A 23 -7.18 -4.22 7.33
N LYS A 24 -8.35 -4.28 7.96
CA LYS A 24 -9.64 -4.53 7.31
C LYS A 24 -9.94 -3.40 6.33
N CYS A 25 -10.08 -3.76 5.05
CA CYS A 25 -10.41 -2.79 4.01
C CYS A 25 -11.89 -2.37 4.11
N PRO A 26 -12.20 -1.07 4.13
CA PRO A 26 -13.58 -0.59 4.29
C PRO A 26 -14.54 -1.01 3.16
N HIS A 27 -14.02 -1.23 1.96
CA HIS A 27 -14.83 -1.67 0.82
C HIS A 27 -15.43 -3.08 0.98
N ASP A 28 -14.89 -3.89 1.90
CA ASP A 28 -15.35 -5.25 2.26
C ASP A 28 -15.83 -6.13 1.09
N CYS A 29 -15.15 -6.05 -0.06
CA CYS A 29 -15.61 -6.69 -1.29
C CYS A 29 -15.74 -8.20 -1.10
N VAL A 30 -16.82 -8.80 -1.61
CA VAL A 30 -17.10 -10.25 -1.48
C VAL A 30 -15.99 -11.14 -2.03
N TYR A 31 -15.29 -10.67 -3.07
CA TYR A 31 -14.21 -11.39 -3.76
C TYR A 31 -12.80 -11.05 -3.24
N CYS A 32 -12.69 -10.30 -2.14
CA CYS A 32 -11.39 -9.82 -1.66
C CYS A 32 -10.50 -10.97 -1.18
N TYR A 33 -9.34 -11.14 -1.82
CA TYR A 33 -8.38 -12.20 -1.48
C TYR A 33 -7.87 -12.09 -0.03
N MET A 34 -7.88 -10.88 0.54
CA MET A 34 -7.41 -10.66 1.91
C MET A 34 -8.31 -11.28 2.98
N LYS A 35 -9.55 -11.69 2.64
CA LYS A 35 -10.50 -12.30 3.59
C LYS A 35 -10.05 -13.66 4.12
N VAL A 36 -9.07 -14.31 3.48
CA VAL A 36 -8.49 -15.57 3.98
C VAL A 36 -7.49 -15.35 5.12
N TYR A 37 -7.07 -14.11 5.36
CA TYR A 37 -6.10 -13.75 6.39
C TYR A 37 -6.78 -13.02 7.56
N PRO A 38 -6.22 -13.08 8.78
CA PRO A 38 -6.64 -12.21 9.87
C PRO A 38 -6.47 -10.73 9.50
N GLN A 39 -7.53 -9.95 9.68
CA GLN A 39 -7.56 -8.52 9.37
C GLN A 39 -7.78 -7.72 10.66
N PRO A 40 -6.72 -7.12 11.25
CA PRO A 40 -6.91 -6.17 12.34
C PRO A 40 -7.64 -4.92 11.82
N GLU A 41 -8.08 -4.05 12.74
CA GLU A 41 -8.61 -2.74 12.37
C GLU A 41 -7.65 -1.96 11.47
N LEU A 42 -8.22 -1.13 10.60
CA LEU A 42 -7.46 -0.30 9.68
C LEU A 42 -6.54 0.62 10.49
N HIS A 43 -5.24 0.56 10.22
CA HIS A 43 -4.24 1.34 10.94
C HIS A 43 -3.06 1.71 10.08
N PHE A 44 -2.35 2.74 10.53
CA PHE A 44 -1.03 3.10 10.01
C PHE A 44 0.07 2.29 10.68
N ALA A 45 0.78 1.50 9.90
CA ALA A 45 1.92 0.72 10.35
C ALA A 45 3.17 1.61 10.41
N THR A 46 3.28 2.44 11.45
CA THR A 46 4.37 3.42 11.62
C THR A 46 5.77 2.84 11.44
N LYS A 47 6.00 1.58 11.86
CA LYS A 47 7.27 0.85 11.65
C LYS A 47 7.67 0.71 10.17
N GLU A 48 6.71 0.76 9.24
CA GLU A 48 6.98 0.71 7.80
C GLU A 48 7.66 1.99 7.29
N MET A 49 7.59 3.10 8.02
CA MET A 49 8.32 4.33 7.67
C MET A 49 9.83 4.20 7.87
N GLU A 50 10.28 3.13 8.54
CA GLU A 50 11.69 2.77 8.67
C GLU A 50 12.14 1.78 7.58
N THR A 51 11.23 1.34 6.70
CA THR A 51 11.55 0.38 5.62
C THR A 51 12.33 1.08 4.51
N ASN A 52 13.51 0.54 4.21
CA ASN A 52 14.29 0.94 3.04
C ASN A 52 13.67 0.32 1.78
N LEU A 53 13.20 1.18 0.86
CA LEU A 53 12.52 0.76 -0.37
C LEU A 53 13.47 0.37 -1.50
N GLY A 54 14.79 0.53 -1.29
CA GLY A 54 15.80 0.24 -2.29
C GLY A 54 15.77 1.20 -3.47
N ILE A 55 16.32 0.75 -4.60
CA ILE A 55 16.50 1.54 -5.83
C ILE A 55 16.13 0.64 -7.03
N GLY A 56 15.51 1.21 -8.07
CA GLY A 56 15.20 0.51 -9.32
C GLY A 56 14.05 -0.51 -9.22
N ASN A 57 13.31 -0.53 -8.11
CA ASN A 57 12.18 -1.44 -7.90
C ASN A 57 10.90 -0.94 -8.58
N PHE A 58 9.97 -1.86 -8.81
CA PHE A 58 8.57 -1.55 -9.13
C PHE A 58 7.72 -2.03 -7.95
N ILE A 59 7.28 -1.10 -7.11
CA ILE A 59 6.67 -1.39 -5.82
C ILE A 59 5.16 -1.18 -5.90
N PHE A 60 4.39 -2.21 -5.59
CA PHE A 60 2.95 -2.06 -5.39
C PHE A 60 2.67 -1.65 -3.93
N VAL A 61 2.08 -0.47 -3.76
CA VAL A 61 1.77 0.09 -2.44
C VAL A 61 0.31 -0.16 -2.09
N GLY A 62 0.05 -0.67 -0.90
CA GLY A 62 -1.31 -0.97 -0.44
C GLY A 62 -1.91 -2.22 -1.10
N SER A 63 -1.11 -3.27 -1.28
CA SER A 63 -1.60 -4.54 -1.80
C SER A 63 -2.62 -5.22 -0.88
N SER A 64 -2.53 -5.00 0.44
CA SER A 64 -3.38 -5.66 1.45
C SER A 64 -4.63 -4.88 1.85
N THR A 65 -4.72 -3.60 1.53
CA THR A 65 -5.90 -2.76 1.79
C THR A 65 -5.87 -1.55 0.88
N ASP A 66 -7.04 -0.99 0.58
CA ASP A 66 -7.14 0.26 -0.18
C ASP A 66 -6.69 1.44 0.70
N MET A 67 -5.46 1.91 0.49
CA MET A 67 -4.90 3.04 1.25
C MET A 67 -5.62 4.37 0.97
N TRP A 68 -6.47 4.42 -0.06
CA TRP A 68 -7.22 5.60 -0.48
C TRP A 68 -8.72 5.48 -0.13
N ALA A 69 -9.15 4.40 0.53
CA ALA A 69 -10.50 4.30 1.09
C ALA A 69 -10.77 5.46 2.05
N TYR A 70 -11.99 6.01 2.07
CA TYR A 70 -12.34 7.23 2.80
C TYR A 70 -11.88 7.22 4.28
N GLU A 71 -11.95 6.06 4.91
CA GLU A 71 -11.61 5.81 6.31
C GLU A 71 -10.10 5.83 6.59
N ALA A 72 -9.24 5.68 5.58
CA ALA A 72 -7.81 5.89 5.76
C ALA A 72 -7.54 7.37 6.02
N GLU A 73 -6.83 7.73 7.09
CA GLU A 73 -6.54 9.13 7.40
C GLU A 73 -5.63 9.78 6.34
N GLY A 74 -5.86 11.06 6.03
CA GLY A 74 -5.10 11.75 4.97
C GLY A 74 -3.61 11.96 5.30
N ASN A 75 -3.27 12.12 6.58
CA ASN A 75 -1.88 12.15 7.07
C ASN A 75 -1.14 10.83 6.75
N TRP A 76 -1.78 9.67 6.90
CA TRP A 76 -1.17 8.37 6.61
C TRP A 76 -0.84 8.23 5.12
N ILE A 77 -1.73 8.73 4.25
CA ILE A 77 -1.53 8.77 2.80
C ILE A 77 -0.36 9.71 2.48
N LEU A 78 -0.35 10.93 3.03
CA LEU A 78 0.72 11.91 2.82
C LEU A 78 2.08 11.38 3.27
N ASP A 79 2.16 10.75 4.44
CA ASP A 79 3.41 10.22 4.96
C ASP A 79 3.91 9.04 4.11
N THR A 80 2.98 8.21 3.62
CA THR A 80 3.28 7.14 2.65
C THR A 80 3.86 7.73 1.35
N LEU A 81 3.22 8.75 0.77
CA LEU A 81 3.68 9.39 -0.47
C LEU A 81 5.02 10.10 -0.28
N LYS A 82 5.20 10.82 0.83
CA LYS A 82 6.49 11.45 1.20
C LYS A 82 7.60 10.41 1.31
N HIS A 83 7.32 9.24 1.87
CA HIS A 83 8.29 8.15 1.92
C HIS A 83 8.62 7.64 0.52
N CYS A 84 7.63 7.44 -0.35
CA CYS A 84 7.87 7.11 -1.76
C CYS A 84 8.75 8.17 -2.46
N CYS A 85 8.51 9.46 -2.23
CA CYS A 85 9.32 10.55 -2.79
C CYS A 85 10.78 10.53 -2.31
N LYS A 86 11.06 10.08 -1.07
CA LYS A 86 12.44 9.89 -0.59
C LYS A 86 13.18 8.80 -1.37
N TYR A 87 12.45 7.84 -1.94
CA TYR A 87 12.99 6.73 -2.74
C TYR A 87 12.56 6.86 -4.22
N SER A 88 12.71 8.06 -4.77
CA SER A 88 12.24 8.46 -6.10
C SER A 88 12.84 7.68 -7.29
N LEU A 89 13.91 6.91 -7.08
CA LEU A 89 14.48 6.03 -8.11
C LEU A 89 13.72 4.70 -8.27
N ASN A 90 12.59 4.53 -7.57
CA ASN A 90 11.67 3.42 -7.77
C ASN A 90 10.43 3.87 -8.54
N ARG A 91 9.72 2.89 -9.10
CA ARG A 91 8.37 3.07 -9.67
C ARG A 91 7.35 2.56 -8.67
N TYR A 92 6.23 3.26 -8.58
CA TYR A 92 5.16 2.94 -7.64
C TYR A 92 3.86 2.65 -8.39
N LEU A 93 3.20 1.56 -8.03
CA LEU A 93 1.83 1.28 -8.42
C LEU A 93 0.92 1.61 -7.25
N PHE A 94 -0.13 2.38 -7.51
CA PHE A 94 -1.22 2.64 -6.59
C PHE A 94 -2.53 2.19 -7.24
N GLN A 95 -3.44 1.66 -6.42
CA GLN A 95 -4.77 1.26 -6.87
C GLN A 95 -5.79 1.67 -5.82
N SER A 96 -7.00 1.99 -6.29
CA SER A 96 -8.09 2.28 -5.39
C SER A 96 -9.44 2.00 -6.05
N LYS A 97 -10.44 1.65 -5.22
CA LYS A 97 -11.87 1.73 -5.54
C LYS A 97 -12.48 3.09 -5.20
N ASN A 98 -11.67 4.03 -4.73
CA ASN A 98 -11.98 5.43 -4.51
C ASN A 98 -11.02 6.34 -5.32
N PRO A 99 -11.02 6.25 -6.67
CA PRO A 99 -10.03 6.94 -7.50
C PRO A 99 -10.11 8.47 -7.41
N ALA A 100 -11.28 9.02 -7.10
CA ALA A 100 -11.45 10.47 -6.88
C ALA A 100 -10.51 10.99 -5.77
N ARG A 101 -10.10 10.11 -4.83
CA ARG A 101 -9.21 10.51 -3.75
C ARG A 101 -7.80 10.85 -4.23
N PHE A 102 -7.37 10.35 -5.40
CA PHE A 102 -6.08 10.71 -5.98
C PHE A 102 -5.97 12.21 -6.26
N GLU A 103 -7.08 12.90 -6.55
CA GLU A 103 -7.07 14.32 -6.91
C GLU A 103 -6.72 15.25 -5.73
N PHE A 104 -6.74 14.74 -4.49
CA PHE A 104 -6.47 15.53 -3.28
C PHE A 104 -5.03 15.45 -2.78
N PHE A 105 -4.15 14.68 -3.43
CA PHE A 105 -2.77 14.43 -2.99
C PHE A 105 -1.77 14.57 -4.15
#